data_AF-A0A2G5H867-F1
#
_entry.id   AF-A0A2G5H867-F1
#
_cell.length_a   1.000
_cell.length_b   1.000
_cell.length_c   1.000
_cell.angle_alpha   90.00
_cell.angle_beta   90.00
_cell.angle_gamma   90.00
#
_symmetry.space_group_name_H-M   'P 1'
#
loop_
_entity.id
_entity.type
_entity.pdbx_description
1 polymer ?
#
loop_
_entity_poly.entity_id
_entity_poly.type
_entity_poly.pdbx_seq_one_letter_code
_entity_poly.pdbx_strand_id
1 'polypeptide(L)'
;MASMAASARAAHLDAASQALLASSPAVSAYLQTQRTENLTTSNKDSSIQACLSCGSLLIAGWNASLVRTSKRTRQDRLAGNTSKSCKIKCSPCGTTQDMRLKSTEKISTKSHKPILHPTAQPKVQRNPIHSHPRAQSTPGPNDASAQASPLPAEEPVEASSKKRSRNKKSTNNLQAMLANRKATTNPRNTGFGLGLGDFIK
;
A
#
# COMPACT_ATOMS: atom_id res chain seq x y z
N MET A 1 -14.31 -6.78 -30.24
CA MET A 1 -13.39 -5.65 -30.48
C MET A 1 -14.00 -4.42 -29.82
N ALA A 2 -13.33 -3.81 -28.84
CA ALA A 2 -13.84 -2.59 -28.22
C ALA A 2 -13.78 -1.44 -29.24
N SER A 3 -14.83 -0.62 -29.31
CA SER A 3 -14.84 0.55 -30.20
C SER A 3 -13.75 1.55 -29.76
N MET A 4 -13.19 2.30 -30.72
CA MET A 4 -12.19 3.33 -30.41
C MET A 4 -12.71 4.34 -29.37
N ALA A 5 -14.01 4.67 -29.43
CA ALA A 5 -14.68 5.53 -28.46
C ALA A 5 -14.67 4.93 -27.04
N ALA A 6 -14.91 3.62 -26.90
CA ALA A 6 -14.86 2.95 -25.59
C ALA A 6 -13.45 2.97 -24.99
N SER A 7 -12.42 2.74 -25.81
CA SER A 7 -11.03 2.83 -25.39
C SER A 7 -10.65 4.25 -24.94
N ALA A 8 -11.01 5.27 -25.73
CA ALA A 8 -10.75 6.67 -25.39
C ALA A 8 -11.46 7.09 -24.09
N ARG A 9 -12.71 6.67 -23.89
CA ARG A 9 -13.45 6.90 -22.63
C ARG A 9 -12.76 6.25 -21.44
N ALA A 10 -12.29 5.01 -21.58
CA ALA A 10 -11.60 4.30 -20.52
C ALA A 10 -10.26 4.96 -20.14
N ALA A 11 -9.50 5.44 -21.14
CA ALA A 11 -8.28 6.20 -20.90
C ALA A 11 -8.56 7.53 -20.19
N HIS A 12 -9.63 8.23 -20.58
CA HIS A 12 -10.07 9.47 -19.92
C HIS A 12 -10.47 9.22 -18.45
N LEU A 13 -11.27 8.19 -18.17
CA LEU A 13 -11.65 7.83 -16.80
C LEU A 13 -10.43 7.47 -15.94
N ASP A 14 -9.46 6.75 -16.51
CA ASP A 14 -8.22 6.43 -15.82
C ASP A 14 -7.42 7.70 -15.47
N ALA A 15 -7.18 8.58 -16.46
CA ALA A 15 -6.45 9.83 -16.24
C ALA A 15 -7.14 10.75 -15.22
N ALA A 16 -8.47 10.92 -15.34
CA ALA A 16 -9.25 11.74 -14.42
C ALA A 16 -9.22 11.19 -12.99
N SER A 17 -9.34 9.87 -12.83
CA SER A 17 -9.28 9.25 -11.50
C SER A 17 -7.92 9.45 -10.83
N GLN A 18 -6.82 9.37 -11.58
CA GLN A 18 -5.47 9.58 -11.07
C GLN A 18 -5.24 11.05 -10.68
N ALA A 19 -5.72 12.00 -11.48
CA ALA A 19 -5.64 13.43 -11.17
C ALA A 19 -6.42 13.80 -9.89
N LEU A 20 -7.57 13.16 -9.66
CA LEU A 20 -8.43 13.41 -8.49
C LEU A 20 -8.03 12.60 -7.26
N LEU A 21 -7.03 11.71 -7.34
CA LEU A 21 -6.72 10.78 -6.26
C LEU A 21 -6.32 11.48 -4.95
N ALA A 22 -5.58 12.59 -5.05
CA ALA A 22 -5.14 13.35 -3.89
C ALA A 22 -6.20 14.31 -3.34
N SER A 23 -7.04 14.89 -4.21
CA SER A 23 -8.04 15.91 -3.84
C SER A 23 -9.39 15.30 -3.47
N SER A 24 -9.83 14.25 -4.17
CA SER A 24 -11.11 13.57 -3.94
C SER A 24 -11.00 12.06 -4.18
N PRO A 25 -10.53 11.29 -3.17
CA PRO A 25 -10.40 9.84 -3.25
C PRO A 25 -11.73 9.12 -3.56
N ALA A 26 -12.85 9.65 -3.07
CA ALA A 26 -14.18 9.07 -3.32
C ALA A 26 -14.59 9.18 -4.80
N VAL A 27 -14.36 10.34 -5.43
CA VAL A 27 -14.66 10.53 -6.86
C VAL A 27 -13.69 9.70 -7.70
N SER A 28 -12.41 9.65 -7.33
CA SER A 28 -11.43 8.78 -7.96
C SER A 28 -11.88 7.31 -7.97
N ALA A 29 -12.36 6.81 -6.82
CA ALA A 29 -12.87 5.45 -6.69
C ALA A 29 -14.11 5.21 -7.57
N TYR A 30 -15.06 6.15 -7.60
CA TYR A 30 -16.25 6.07 -8.45
C TYR A 30 -15.89 6.00 -9.94
N LEU A 31 -14.97 6.85 -10.41
CA LEU A 31 -14.52 6.84 -11.81
C LEU A 31 -13.85 5.52 -12.20
N GLN A 32 -13.12 4.90 -11.28
CA GLN A 32 -12.54 3.57 -11.52
C GLN A 32 -13.60 2.47 -11.54
N THR A 33 -14.62 2.52 -10.68
CA THR A 33 -15.76 1.59 -10.76
C THR A 33 -16.46 1.68 -12.11
N GLN A 34 -16.76 2.92 -12.55
CA GLN A 34 -17.33 3.19 -13.87
C GLN A 34 -16.45 2.67 -15.02
N ARG A 35 -15.13 2.78 -14.88
CA ARG A 35 -14.20 2.23 -15.86
C ARG A 35 -14.26 0.70 -15.90
N THR A 36 -14.27 0.04 -14.74
CA THR A 36 -14.31 -1.44 -14.66
C THR A 36 -15.61 -2.03 -15.19
N GLU A 37 -16.74 -1.34 -14.99
CA GLU A 37 -18.03 -1.73 -15.58
C GLU A 37 -18.00 -1.67 -17.11
N ASN A 38 -17.35 -0.64 -17.67
CA ASN A 38 -17.25 -0.45 -19.11
C ASN A 38 -16.18 -1.35 -19.78
N LEU A 39 -15.17 -1.81 -19.05
CA LEU A 39 -14.12 -2.71 -19.56
C LEU A 39 -14.32 -4.15 -19.05
N THR A 40 -15.15 -4.90 -19.76
CA THR A 40 -15.20 -6.37 -19.59
C THR A 40 -13.92 -7.06 -20.06
N THR A 41 -13.11 -6.39 -20.89
CA THR A 41 -11.83 -6.91 -21.39
C THR A 41 -10.64 -6.15 -20.78
N SER A 42 -9.95 -6.86 -19.88
CA SER A 42 -8.75 -6.44 -19.14
C SER A 42 -7.66 -5.85 -20.04
N ASN A 43 -7.59 -4.51 -20.13
CA ASN A 43 -6.35 -3.84 -20.49
C ASN A 43 -5.41 -3.91 -19.28
N LYS A 44 -4.40 -4.78 -19.38
CA LYS A 44 -3.45 -5.10 -18.29
C LYS A 44 -2.37 -4.03 -18.11
N ASP A 45 -2.49 -2.90 -18.82
CA ASP A 45 -1.40 -1.97 -18.99
C ASP A 45 -1.39 -0.81 -18.00
N SER A 46 -2.44 -0.61 -17.19
CA SER A 46 -2.33 0.36 -16.10
C SER A 46 -1.31 -0.12 -15.06
N SER A 47 -0.38 0.76 -14.68
CA SER A 47 0.58 0.52 -13.59
C SER A 47 -0.12 0.50 -12.23
N ILE A 48 -1.21 1.24 -12.11
CA ILE A 48 -2.03 1.36 -10.90
C ILE A 48 -3.26 0.46 -11.06
N GLN A 49 -3.51 -0.38 -10.06
CA GLN A 49 -4.67 -1.27 -10.01
C GLN A 49 -5.70 -0.71 -9.02
N ALA A 50 -6.98 -0.71 -9.40
CA ALA A 50 -8.07 -0.38 -8.50
C ALA A 50 -8.46 -1.57 -7.62
N CYS A 51 -9.04 -1.28 -6.46
CA CYS A 51 -9.66 -2.28 -5.60
C CYS A 51 -10.93 -2.83 -6.27
N LEU A 52 -11.02 -4.15 -6.40
CA LEU A 52 -12.18 -4.80 -7.02
C LEU A 52 -13.48 -4.64 -6.22
N SER A 53 -13.39 -4.33 -4.92
CA SER A 53 -14.57 -4.16 -4.07
C SER A 53 -15.10 -2.72 -4.03
N CYS A 54 -14.21 -1.74 -3.92
CA CYS A 54 -14.60 -0.34 -3.68
C CYS A 54 -14.09 0.65 -4.74
N GLY A 55 -13.39 0.19 -5.78
CA GLY A 55 -12.86 1.05 -6.84
C GLY A 55 -11.65 1.89 -6.47
N SER A 56 -11.24 1.94 -5.20
CA SER A 56 -10.08 2.77 -4.77
C SER A 56 -8.78 2.35 -5.46
N LEU A 57 -8.05 3.31 -6.05
CA LEU A 57 -6.72 3.07 -6.64
C LEU A 57 -5.73 2.60 -5.58
N LEU A 58 -5.12 1.43 -5.75
CA LEU A 58 -4.26 0.82 -4.74
C LEU A 58 -2.81 1.27 -4.92
N ILE A 59 -2.36 2.11 -3.99
CA ILE A 59 -0.98 2.59 -3.93
C ILE A 59 -0.35 2.07 -2.64
N ALA A 60 0.66 1.21 -2.81
CA ALA A 60 1.39 0.61 -1.70
C ALA A 60 2.04 1.71 -0.83
N GLY A 61 1.74 1.69 0.46
CA GLY A 61 2.25 2.67 1.43
C GLY A 61 1.38 3.92 1.59
N TRP A 62 0.36 4.12 0.75
CA TRP A 62 -0.57 5.24 0.89
C TRP A 62 -1.94 4.78 1.38
N ASN A 63 -2.69 4.07 0.53
CA ASN A 63 -4.03 3.57 0.84
C ASN A 63 -4.15 2.05 0.68
N ALA A 64 -3.01 1.37 0.56
CA ALA A 64 -2.93 -0.06 0.44
C ALA A 64 -1.66 -0.59 1.12
N SER A 65 -1.75 -1.77 1.71
CA SER A 65 -0.64 -2.45 2.40
C SER A 65 -0.30 -3.77 1.71
N LEU A 66 0.99 -4.02 1.46
CA LEU A 66 1.45 -5.29 0.90
C LEU A 66 1.34 -6.38 1.97
N VAL A 67 0.50 -7.37 1.73
CA VAL A 67 0.38 -8.55 2.57
C VAL A 67 1.52 -9.47 2.18
N ARG A 68 2.52 -9.58 3.06
CA ARG A 68 3.59 -10.56 2.91
C ARG A 68 2.95 -11.94 2.96
N THR A 69 2.90 -12.60 1.81
CA THR A 69 2.56 -14.02 1.76
C THR A 69 3.60 -14.77 2.60
N SER A 70 3.15 -15.84 3.27
CA SER A 70 4.02 -16.64 4.12
C SER A 70 5.27 -17.09 3.36
N LYS A 71 6.36 -17.36 4.08
CA LYS A 71 7.63 -17.79 3.49
C LYS A 71 7.34 -18.95 2.53
N ARG A 72 7.65 -18.74 1.23
CA ARG A 72 7.47 -19.75 0.18
C ARG A 72 8.06 -21.07 0.63
N THR A 73 7.27 -22.12 0.53
CA THR A 73 7.70 -23.47 0.90
C THR A 73 8.76 -23.96 -0.08
N ARG A 74 9.55 -24.97 0.31
CA ARG A 74 10.52 -25.59 -0.62
C ARG A 74 9.83 -26.16 -1.86
N GLN A 75 8.61 -26.66 -1.71
CA GLN A 75 7.81 -27.22 -2.79
C GLN A 75 7.38 -26.16 -3.81
N ASP A 76 6.99 -24.96 -3.37
CA ASP A 76 6.68 -23.84 -4.29
C ASP A 76 7.89 -23.42 -5.14
N ARG A 77 9.10 -23.52 -4.57
CA ARG A 77 10.35 -23.22 -5.30
C ARG A 77 10.66 -24.30 -6.32
N LEU A 78 10.49 -25.57 -5.95
CA LEU A 78 10.74 -26.72 -6.83
C LEU A 78 9.74 -26.79 -7.99
N ALA A 79 8.48 -26.41 -7.75
CA ALA A 79 7.44 -26.38 -8.78
C ALA A 79 7.65 -25.28 -9.84
N GLY A 80 8.69 -24.44 -9.73
CA GLY A 80 8.96 -23.35 -10.65
C GLY A 80 7.86 -22.27 -10.69
N ASN A 81 6.85 -22.37 -9.80
CA ASN A 81 5.73 -21.44 -9.72
C ASN A 81 6.18 -20.17 -9.01
N THR A 82 7.07 -19.44 -9.67
CA THR A 82 7.57 -18.14 -9.26
C THR A 82 6.59 -17.04 -9.66
N SER A 83 5.28 -17.30 -9.55
CA SER A 83 4.29 -16.25 -9.76
C SER A 83 4.64 -15.08 -8.82
N LYS A 84 5.01 -13.95 -9.42
CA LYS A 84 5.30 -12.68 -8.73
C LYS A 84 3.98 -12.01 -8.31
N SER A 85 2.99 -12.82 -7.92
CA SER A 85 1.77 -12.30 -7.34
C SER A 85 2.10 -11.83 -5.93
N CYS A 86 1.77 -10.57 -5.67
CA CYS A 86 1.81 -10.02 -4.34
C CYS A 86 0.37 -9.78 -3.90
N LYS A 87 0.04 -10.13 -2.66
CA LYS A 87 -1.26 -9.78 -2.10
C LYS A 87 -1.20 -8.36 -1.60
N ILE A 88 -2.18 -7.55 -1.98
CA ILE A 88 -2.33 -6.20 -1.47
C ILE A 88 -3.66 -6.11 -0.73
N LYS A 89 -3.65 -5.44 0.43
CA LYS A 89 -4.85 -5.16 1.22
C LYS A 89 -5.22 -3.69 1.08
N CYS A 90 -6.43 -3.44 0.63
CA CYS A 90 -7.04 -2.12 0.54
C CYS A 90 -7.28 -1.57 1.96
N SER A 91 -6.81 -0.35 2.26
CA SER A 91 -7.05 0.28 3.55
C SER A 91 -8.51 0.74 3.73
N PRO A 92 -9.16 1.37 2.72
CA PRO A 92 -10.56 1.78 2.83
C PRO A 92 -11.56 0.67 3.15
N CYS A 93 -11.52 -0.46 2.44
CA CYS A 93 -12.53 -1.52 2.56
C CYS A 93 -11.99 -2.82 3.17
N GLY A 94 -10.69 -2.92 3.44
CA GLY A 94 -10.06 -4.12 4.01
C GLY A 94 -9.90 -5.30 3.03
N THR A 95 -10.45 -5.23 1.82
CA THR A 95 -10.36 -6.30 0.82
C THR A 95 -8.90 -6.59 0.46
N THR A 96 -8.55 -7.87 0.43
CA THR A 96 -7.26 -8.34 -0.07
C THR A 96 -7.41 -8.87 -1.48
N GLN A 97 -6.58 -8.42 -2.41
CA GLN A 97 -6.56 -8.89 -3.80
C GLN A 97 -5.15 -9.23 -4.28
N ASP A 98 -5.07 -10.13 -5.24
CA ASP A 98 -3.80 -10.51 -5.87
C ASP A 98 -3.41 -9.46 -6.92
N MET A 99 -2.30 -8.77 -6.68
CA MET A 99 -1.66 -7.92 -7.67
C MET A 99 -0.63 -8.72 -8.45
N ARG A 100 -0.69 -8.59 -9.77
CA ARG A 100 0.42 -8.97 -10.63
C ARG A 100 1.42 -7.83 -10.59
N LEU A 101 2.53 -8.01 -9.88
CA LEU A 101 3.67 -7.12 -10.06
C LEU A 101 4.10 -7.29 -11.52
N LYS A 102 3.93 -6.23 -12.32
CA LYS A 102 4.64 -6.18 -13.59
C LYS A 102 6.09 -6.39 -13.21
N SER A 103 6.66 -7.48 -13.73
CA SER A 103 8.10 -7.64 -13.68
C SER A 103 8.59 -6.44 -14.46
N THR A 104 8.94 -5.36 -13.77
CA THR A 104 9.93 -4.43 -14.31
C THR A 104 11.06 -5.37 -14.63
N GLU A 105 11.24 -5.68 -15.92
CA GLU A 105 12.48 -6.28 -16.38
C GLU A 105 13.55 -5.55 -15.62
N LYS A 106 14.38 -6.30 -14.91
CA LYS A 106 15.43 -5.72 -14.09
C LYS A 106 16.09 -4.70 -15.00
N ILE A 107 15.81 -3.40 -14.79
CA ILE A 107 16.61 -2.34 -15.33
C ILE A 107 17.93 -2.71 -14.71
N SER A 108 18.75 -3.35 -15.52
CA SER A 108 19.95 -4.01 -15.09
C SER A 108 20.75 -2.86 -14.55
N THR A 109 20.72 -2.69 -13.23
CA THR A 109 21.66 -1.87 -12.51
C THR A 109 22.99 -2.62 -12.58
N LYS A 110 23.51 -2.80 -13.81
CA LYS A 110 24.93 -2.62 -14.04
C LYS A 110 25.19 -1.26 -13.44
N SER A 111 25.70 -1.33 -12.21
CA SER A 111 26.09 -0.22 -11.38
C SER A 111 27.09 0.61 -12.16
N HIS A 112 26.60 1.50 -13.02
CA HIS A 112 27.36 2.66 -13.42
C HIS A 112 27.39 3.51 -12.16
N LYS A 113 28.46 3.37 -11.39
CA LYS A 113 28.81 4.31 -10.33
C LYS A 113 28.54 5.71 -10.90
N PRO A 114 27.67 6.53 -10.29
CA PRO A 114 27.53 7.90 -10.73
C PRO A 114 28.89 8.54 -10.54
N ILE A 115 29.60 8.80 -11.64
CA ILE A 115 30.77 9.68 -11.62
C ILE A 115 30.18 11.04 -11.30
N LEU A 116 30.22 11.40 -10.02
CA LEU A 116 29.94 12.74 -9.55
C LEU A 116 31.04 13.64 -10.14
N HIS A 117 30.84 14.12 -11.36
CA HIS A 117 31.56 15.30 -11.81
C HIS A 117 31.01 16.48 -11.00
N PRO A 118 31.86 17.19 -10.23
CA PRO A 118 31.44 18.41 -9.56
C PRO A 118 31.12 19.44 -10.64
N THR A 119 29.85 19.57 -10.97
CA THR A 119 29.35 20.63 -11.84
C THR A 119 29.31 21.89 -11.01
N ALA A 120 30.15 22.86 -11.37
CA ALA A 120 30.17 24.19 -10.78
C ALA A 120 28.75 24.76 -10.76
N GLN A 121 28.29 25.18 -9.59
CA GLN A 121 26.96 25.74 -9.43
C GLN A 121 26.81 27.01 -10.29
N PRO A 122 25.86 27.08 -11.23
CA PRO A 122 25.53 28.34 -11.86
C PRO A 122 24.90 29.28 -10.82
N LYS A 123 25.46 30.49 -10.70
CA LYS A 123 24.91 31.57 -9.87
C LYS A 123 23.43 31.78 -10.21
N VAL A 124 22.58 31.55 -9.21
CA VAL A 124 21.15 31.88 -9.27
C VAL A 124 21.02 33.40 -9.28
N GLN A 125 20.79 33.99 -10.45
CA GLN A 125 20.23 35.34 -10.55
C GLN A 125 18.78 35.28 -10.07
N ARG A 126 18.52 35.85 -8.90
CA ARG A 126 17.17 36.11 -8.39
C ARG A 126 16.56 37.23 -9.22
N ASN A 127 15.62 36.89 -10.10
CA ASN A 127 14.70 37.90 -10.63
C ASN A 127 13.58 38.15 -9.61
N PRO A 128 13.21 39.42 -9.38
CA PRO A 128 12.19 39.78 -8.40
C PRO A 128 10.80 39.30 -8.80
N ILE A 129 10.09 38.89 -7.75
CA ILE A 129 8.75 38.30 -7.73
C ILE A 129 7.74 39.30 -8.28
N HIS A 130 7.11 38.97 -9.41
CA HIS A 130 5.85 39.62 -9.80
C HIS A 130 4.71 39.00 -8.96
N SER A 131 4.13 39.84 -8.12
CA SER A 131 2.91 39.62 -7.36
C SER A 131 1.74 39.28 -8.30
N HIS A 132 1.22 38.06 -8.22
CA HIS A 132 -0.08 37.75 -8.81
C HIS A 132 -1.21 38.20 -7.88
N PRO A 133 -2.25 38.88 -8.41
CA PRO A 133 -3.38 39.33 -7.62
C PRO A 133 -4.27 38.15 -7.19
N ARG A 134 -4.68 38.25 -5.92
CA ARG A 134 -5.71 37.49 -5.22
C ARG A 134 -6.98 37.35 -6.08
N ALA A 135 -7.26 36.15 -6.56
CA ALA A 135 -8.53 35.80 -7.20
C ALA A 135 -9.54 35.32 -6.16
N GLN A 136 -10.79 35.73 -6.38
CA GLN A 136 -11.89 35.80 -5.45
C GLN A 136 -12.41 34.43 -5.00
N SER A 137 -12.70 34.33 -3.71
CA SER A 137 -13.53 33.28 -3.12
C SER A 137 -14.95 33.36 -3.68
N THR A 138 -15.40 32.30 -4.35
CA THR A 138 -16.81 32.11 -4.68
C THR A 138 -17.58 31.62 -3.44
N PRO A 139 -18.80 32.12 -3.18
CA PRO A 139 -19.64 31.65 -2.09
C PRO A 139 -20.17 30.24 -2.39
N GLY A 140 -20.03 29.35 -1.42
CA GLY A 140 -20.56 27.98 -1.48
C GLY A 140 -22.09 27.97 -1.41
N PRO A 141 -22.76 27.02 -2.11
CA PRO A 141 -24.19 26.83 -1.97
C PRO A 141 -24.54 26.13 -0.66
N ASN A 142 -25.25 26.89 0.16
CA ASN A 142 -26.14 26.58 1.28
C ASN A 142 -26.42 25.12 1.65
N ASP A 143 -26.32 24.90 2.95
CA ASP A 143 -26.91 23.83 3.74
C ASP A 143 -28.38 23.53 3.34
N ALA A 144 -28.62 22.29 2.92
CA ALA A 144 -29.93 21.68 3.02
C ALA A 144 -29.92 20.75 4.24
N SER A 145 -30.34 21.31 5.36
CA SER A 145 -30.76 20.59 6.55
C SER A 145 -31.91 19.64 6.20
N ALA A 146 -31.69 18.33 6.33
CA ALA A 146 -32.76 17.35 6.44
C ALA A 146 -32.74 16.79 7.86
N GLN A 147 -33.72 17.26 8.62
CA GLN A 147 -34.03 16.98 10.00
C GLN A 147 -34.86 15.68 10.10
N ALA A 148 -34.67 14.99 11.24
CA ALA A 148 -35.61 14.08 11.94
C ALA A 148 -35.39 12.54 11.86
N SER A 149 -34.94 12.04 13.03
CA SER A 149 -35.00 10.76 13.76
C SER A 149 -36.30 9.90 13.59
N PRO A 150 -36.49 8.70 14.23
CA PRO A 150 -35.72 8.06 15.32
C PRO A 150 -35.48 6.52 15.26
N LEU A 151 -34.70 6.05 16.24
CA LEU A 151 -34.46 4.66 16.69
C LEU A 151 -35.76 3.88 17.02
N PRO A 152 -35.67 2.53 17.11
CA PRO A 152 -35.69 1.84 18.41
C PRO A 152 -34.53 0.81 18.56
N ALA A 153 -33.79 0.82 19.68
CA ALA A 153 -33.91 -0.11 20.83
C ALA A 153 -33.65 -1.59 20.46
N GLU A 154 -32.43 -2.09 20.73
CA GLU A 154 -32.10 -3.01 21.85
C GLU A 154 -32.79 -4.38 21.77
N GLU A 155 -32.02 -5.45 21.52
CA GLU A 155 -31.80 -6.47 22.55
C GLU A 155 -30.58 -7.37 22.23
N PRO A 156 -29.85 -7.85 23.26
CA PRO A 156 -28.68 -8.72 23.14
C PRO A 156 -29.08 -10.20 23.24
N VAL A 157 -28.60 -11.03 22.32
CA VAL A 157 -28.68 -12.49 22.47
C VAL A 157 -27.30 -13.04 22.79
N GLU A 158 -27.09 -13.31 24.07
CA GLU A 158 -26.06 -14.21 24.55
C GLU A 158 -26.34 -15.64 24.06
N ALA A 159 -25.33 -16.31 23.49
CA ALA A 159 -25.33 -17.76 23.34
C ALA A 159 -23.96 -18.33 23.73
N SER A 160 -23.93 -18.66 25.02
CA SER A 160 -23.04 -19.55 25.75
C SER A 160 -22.51 -20.77 24.97
N SER A 161 -21.20 -20.97 25.16
CA SER A 161 -20.46 -22.24 25.31
C SER A 161 -20.54 -23.33 24.22
N LYS A 162 -19.37 -23.62 23.63
CA LYS A 162 -18.90 -24.99 23.41
C LYS A 162 -17.38 -25.05 23.42
N LYS A 163 -16.87 -25.54 24.56
CA LYS A 163 -15.48 -25.96 24.80
C LYS A 163 -15.02 -26.93 23.70
N ARG A 164 -13.94 -26.60 23.01
CA ARG A 164 -12.94 -27.59 22.56
C ARG A 164 -11.56 -27.05 22.90
N SER A 165 -10.92 -27.75 23.83
CA SER A 165 -9.54 -27.54 24.24
C SER A 165 -8.61 -27.76 23.04
N ARG A 166 -7.73 -26.80 22.76
CA ARG A 166 -6.52 -27.02 21.95
C ARG A 166 -5.38 -26.13 22.43
N ASN A 167 -4.47 -26.77 23.15
CA ASN A 167 -3.05 -26.47 23.29
C ASN A 167 -2.63 -25.03 23.61
N LYS A 168 -2.63 -24.79 24.91
CA LYS A 168 -1.55 -24.16 25.69
C LYS A 168 -0.17 -24.33 25.03
N LYS A 169 0.26 -23.34 24.25
CA LYS A 169 1.68 -23.00 24.01
C LYS A 169 1.84 -21.51 24.21
N SER A 170 2.15 -21.20 25.47
CA SER A 170 2.81 -20.00 25.99
C SER A 170 2.81 -18.80 25.04
N THR A 171 1.88 -17.90 25.33
CA THR A 171 2.13 -16.47 25.27
C THR A 171 3.58 -16.17 25.65
N ASN A 172 4.32 -15.75 24.64
CA ASN A 172 5.65 -15.18 24.68
C ASN A 172 5.56 -13.84 25.41
N ASN A 173 5.30 -13.92 26.71
CA ASN A 173 5.18 -12.80 27.62
C ASN A 173 6.60 -12.26 27.83
N LEU A 174 6.77 -10.96 27.62
CA LEU A 174 8.03 -10.22 27.82
C LEU A 174 8.68 -10.54 29.18
N GLN A 175 7.86 -10.89 30.17
CA GLN A 175 8.26 -11.32 31.51
C GLN A 175 9.08 -12.64 31.51
N ALA A 176 8.82 -13.57 30.59
CA ALA A 176 9.63 -14.79 30.40
C ALA A 176 10.97 -14.48 29.73
N MET A 177 11.03 -13.48 28.84
CA MET A 177 12.30 -13.00 28.28
C MET A 177 13.18 -12.31 29.33
N LEU A 178 12.57 -11.60 30.28
CA LEU A 178 13.30 -10.95 31.38
C LEU A 178 13.81 -11.96 32.42
N ALA A 179 13.09 -13.06 32.68
CA ALA A 179 13.55 -14.11 33.58
C ALA A 179 14.80 -14.86 33.04
N ASN A 180 14.88 -15.10 31.72
CA ASN A 180 16.05 -15.74 31.11
C ASN A 180 17.31 -14.87 31.15
N ARG A 181 17.18 -13.53 31.08
CA ARG A 181 18.33 -12.62 31.22
C ARG A 181 18.96 -12.68 32.62
N LYS A 182 18.17 -12.91 33.67
CA LYS A 182 18.69 -13.01 35.04
C LYS A 182 19.39 -14.35 35.31
N ALA A 183 19.15 -15.38 34.51
CA ALA A 183 19.84 -16.66 34.59
C ALA A 183 21.16 -16.72 33.77
N THR A 184 21.46 -15.69 32.97
CA THR A 184 22.66 -15.66 32.09
C THR A 184 23.79 -14.79 32.68
N THR A 185 23.75 -14.45 33.97
CA THR A 185 24.85 -13.76 34.67
C THR A 185 25.82 -14.75 35.30
N ASN A 186 26.18 -15.82 34.59
CA ASN A 186 27.32 -16.64 34.93
C ASN A 186 28.24 -16.70 33.70
N PRO A 187 29.51 -16.24 33.79
CA PRO A 187 30.31 -15.88 32.63
C PRO A 187 30.90 -17.13 31.98
N ARG A 188 30.24 -17.65 30.96
CA ARG A 188 30.89 -18.51 29.96
C ARG A 188 30.79 -17.86 28.59
N ASN A 189 31.79 -17.01 28.39
CA ASN A 189 32.51 -16.72 27.16
C ASN A 189 32.16 -17.65 25.97
N THR A 190 31.15 -17.31 25.17
CA THR A 190 30.98 -17.76 23.77
C THR A 190 30.19 -16.71 22.98
N GLY A 191 30.69 -15.46 23.03
CA GLY A 191 30.25 -14.39 22.13
C GLY A 191 30.98 -14.50 20.79
N PHE A 192 30.21 -14.38 19.70
CA PHE A 192 30.67 -14.25 18.31
C PHE A 192 31.99 -13.47 18.20
N GLY A 193 33.06 -14.16 17.78
CA GLY A 193 34.42 -13.64 17.68
C GLY A 193 34.65 -12.72 16.48
N LEU A 194 33.96 -11.59 16.44
CA LEU A 194 34.27 -10.48 15.55
C LEU A 194 34.62 -9.27 16.42
N GLY A 195 35.83 -9.29 16.97
CA GLY A 195 36.38 -8.18 17.73
C GLY A 195 36.80 -7.05 16.80
N LEU A 196 36.63 -5.81 17.25
CA LEU A 196 37.00 -4.57 16.53
C LEU A 196 38.47 -4.51 16.05
N GLY A 197 39.34 -5.38 16.56
CA GLY A 197 40.76 -5.44 16.19
C GLY A 197 41.04 -5.98 14.78
N ASP A 198 40.09 -6.69 14.16
CA ASP A 198 40.26 -7.24 12.79
C ASP A 198 40.04 -6.20 11.67
N PHE A 199 39.57 -5.00 12.01
CA PHE A 199 39.25 -3.95 11.03
C PHE A 199 40.27 -2.82 10.96
N ILE A 200 41.37 -2.90 11.72
CA ILE A 200 42.44 -1.90 11.71
C ILE A 200 43.71 -2.54 11.17
N LYS A 201 43.98 -2.34 9.88
CA LYS A 201 45.30 -2.52 9.26
C LYS A 201 45.58 -1.36 8.32
#